data_AF-A0A7V4AX88-F1
#
_entry.id   AF-A0A7V4AX88-F1
#
_cell.length_a   1.000
_cell.length_b   1.000
_cell.length_c   1.000
_cell.angle_alpha   90.00
_cell.angle_beta   90.00
_cell.angle_gamma   90.00
#
_symmetry.space_group_name_H-M   'P 1'
#
loop_
_entity.id
_entity.type
_entity.pdbx_description
1 polymer ?
#
loop_
_entity_poly.entity_id
_entity_poly.type
_entity_poly.pdbx_seq_one_letter_code
_entity_poly.pdbx_strand_id
1 'polypeptide(L)'
;MSGWREFKKKEEEERKKAEDQGRFWRRIGYFTGIPAMFFAFGAAGFLVGTLLERRFHANGILMAVSVLFFMIGAFREIFTMIKRL
;
A
#
# COMPACT_ATOMS: atom_id res chain seq x y z
N MET A 1 -31.00 -31.42 24.04
CA MET A 1 -29.83 -30.54 24.33
C MET A 1 -28.77 -30.51 23.21
N SER A 2 -29.00 -31.08 22.01
CA SER A 2 -28.01 -31.13 20.92
C SER A 2 -27.99 -29.89 20.01
N GLY A 3 -29.15 -29.29 19.72
CA GLY A 3 -29.25 -28.16 18.77
C GLY A 3 -28.53 -26.87 19.21
N TRP A 4 -28.39 -26.62 20.51
CA TRP A 4 -27.71 -25.42 21.03
C TRP A 4 -26.19 -25.46 20.83
N ARG A 5 -25.57 -26.65 20.81
CA ARG A 5 -24.14 -26.81 20.49
C ARG A 5 -23.88 -26.66 19.00
N GLU A 6 -24.76 -27.19 18.16
CA GLU A 6 -24.64 -27.02 16.70
C GLU A 6 -24.83 -25.57 16.27
N PHE A 7 -25.75 -24.85 16.92
CA PHE A 7 -25.98 -23.42 16.63
C PHE A 7 -24.76 -22.57 16.98
N LYS A 8 -24.19 -22.76 18.19
CA LYS A 8 -22.95 -22.09 18.58
C LYS A 8 -21.78 -22.41 17.64
N LYS A 9 -21.66 -23.67 17.21
CA LYS A 9 -20.58 -24.10 16.31
C LYS A 9 -20.70 -23.42 14.94
N LYS A 10 -21.92 -23.23 14.43
CA LYS A 10 -22.18 -22.48 13.20
C LYS A 10 -21.86 -20.99 13.33
N GLU A 11 -22.26 -20.34 14.43
CA GLU A 11 -21.88 -18.93 14.69
C GLU A 11 -20.36 -18.75 14.79
N GLU A 12 -19.67 -19.70 15.41
CA GLU A 12 -18.21 -19.66 15.56
C GLU A 12 -17.49 -19.89 14.22
N GLU A 13 -18.03 -20.77 13.36
CA GLU A 13 -17.55 -20.95 11.98
C GLU A 13 -17.80 -19.72 11.11
N GLU A 14 -18.96 -19.06 11.24
CA GLU A 14 -19.26 -17.83 10.50
C GLU A 14 -18.37 -16.66 10.95
N ARG A 15 -18.11 -16.53 12.27
CA ARG A 15 -17.13 -15.56 12.78
C ARG A 15 -15.73 -15.83 12.26
N LYS A 16 -15.26 -17.08 12.27
CA LYS A 16 -13.94 -17.43 11.72
C LYS A 16 -13.84 -17.13 10.23
N LYS A 17 -14.89 -17.43 9.45
CA LYS A 17 -14.95 -17.09 8.02
C LYS A 17 -14.90 -15.58 7.80
N ALA A 18 -15.62 -14.79 8.61
CA ALA A 18 -15.59 -13.33 8.50
C ALA A 18 -14.22 -12.74 8.87
N GLU A 19 -13.56 -13.27 9.91
CA GLU A 19 -12.19 -12.88 10.28
C GLU A 19 -11.17 -13.26 9.19
N ASP A 20 -11.28 -14.46 8.61
CA ASP A 20 -10.43 -14.90 7.50
C ASP A 20 -10.64 -14.06 6.24
N GLN A 21 -11.89 -13.73 5.90
CA GLN A 21 -12.18 -12.81 4.81
C GLN A 21 -11.56 -11.43 5.07
N GLY A 22 -11.73 -10.88 6.28
CA GLY A 22 -11.14 -9.60 6.66
C GLY A 22 -9.61 -9.57 6.52
N ARG A 23 -8.94 -10.66 6.93
CA ARG A 23 -7.48 -10.82 6.75
C ARG A 23 -7.09 -10.93 5.27
N PHE A 24 -7.87 -11.66 4.47
CA PHE A 24 -7.63 -11.82 3.04
C PHE A 24 -7.77 -10.51 2.27
N TRP A 25 -8.86 -9.76 2.51
CA TRP A 25 -9.08 -8.45 1.90
C TRP A 25 -8.01 -7.43 2.29
N ARG A 26 -7.56 -7.43 3.56
CA ARG A 26 -6.40 -6.62 3.97
C ARG A 26 -5.15 -7.02 3.20
N ARG A 27 -4.88 -8.33 3.06
CA ARG A 27 -3.69 -8.83 2.35
C ARG A 27 -3.70 -8.44 0.87
N ILE A 28 -4.85 -8.54 0.19
CA ILE A 28 -5.00 -8.05 -1.19
C ILE A 28 -4.77 -6.55 -1.24
N GLY A 29 -5.40 -5.79 -0.34
CA GLY A 29 -5.24 -4.33 -0.26
C GLY A 29 -3.77 -3.90 -0.11
N TYR A 30 -2.97 -4.62 0.69
CA TYR A 30 -1.52 -4.36 0.77
C TYR A 30 -0.79 -4.75 -0.50
N PHE A 31 -1.11 -5.93 -1.05
CA PHE A 31 -0.42 -6.44 -2.23
C PHE A 31 -0.65 -5.57 -3.46
N THR A 32 -1.81 -4.94 -3.59
CA THR A 32 -2.11 -4.00 -4.68
C THR A 32 -1.76 -2.56 -4.33
N GLY A 33 -1.98 -2.14 -3.09
CA GLY A 33 -1.79 -0.76 -2.64
C GLY A 33 -0.33 -0.35 -2.56
N ILE A 34 0.56 -1.23 -2.09
CA ILE A 34 1.99 -0.93 -1.96
C ILE A 34 2.64 -0.71 -3.34
N PRO A 35 2.50 -1.63 -4.33
CA PRO A 35 3.02 -1.38 -5.68
C PRO A 35 2.39 -0.17 -6.36
N ALA A 36 1.09 0.07 -6.16
CA ALA A 36 0.42 1.24 -6.72
C ALA A 36 0.98 2.55 -6.16
N MET A 37 1.28 2.62 -4.85
CA MET A 37 1.96 3.78 -4.27
C MET A 37 3.35 3.98 -4.87
N PHE A 38 4.18 2.93 -4.97
CA PHE A 38 5.48 3.05 -5.60
C PHE A 38 5.39 3.58 -7.05
N PHE A 39 4.43 3.08 -7.82
CA PHE A 39 4.19 3.57 -9.17
C PHE A 39 3.76 5.04 -9.19
N ALA A 40 2.82 5.43 -8.33
CA ALA A 40 2.31 6.80 -8.26
C ALA A 40 3.40 7.81 -7.85
N PHE A 41 4.16 7.49 -6.81
CA PHE A 41 5.27 8.34 -6.36
C PHE A 41 6.41 8.36 -7.37
N GLY A 42 6.72 7.24 -8.02
CA GLY A 42 7.72 7.19 -9.09
C GLY A 42 7.36 8.05 -10.28
N ALA A 43 6.11 7.98 -10.73
CA ALA A 43 5.59 8.83 -11.80
C ALA A 43 5.61 10.31 -11.40
N ALA A 44 5.23 10.65 -10.16
CA ALA A 44 5.30 12.01 -9.66
C ALA A 44 6.74 12.55 -9.61
N GLY A 45 7.68 11.75 -9.09
CA GLY A 45 9.10 12.11 -9.06
C GLY A 45 9.71 12.26 -10.45
N PHE A 46 9.29 11.43 -11.41
CA PHE A 46 9.70 11.54 -12.82
C PHE A 46 9.20 12.84 -13.45
N LEU A 47 7.92 13.19 -13.27
CA LEU A 47 7.34 14.42 -13.80
C LEU A 47 8.00 15.67 -13.21
N VAL A 48 8.13 15.72 -11.88
CA VAL A 48 8.79 16.83 -11.18
C VAL A 48 10.25 16.93 -11.60
N GLY A 49 10.94 15.80 -11.67
CA GLY A 49 12.31 15.69 -12.15
C GLY A 49 12.50 16.25 -13.55
N THR A 50 11.63 15.87 -14.48
CA THR A 50 11.65 16.35 -15.87
C THR A 50 11.43 17.86 -15.96
N LEU A 51 10.53 18.41 -15.15
CA LEU A 51 10.27 19.86 -15.10
C LEU A 51 11.48 20.63 -14.55
N LEU A 52 12.09 20.14 -13.47
CA LEU A 52 13.30 20.72 -12.89
C LEU A 52 14.46 20.67 -13.88
N GLU A 53 14.61 19.54 -14.56
CA GLU A 53 15.70 19.36 -15.51
C GLU A 53 15.58 20.25 -16.73
N ARG A 54 14.36 20.46 -17.24
CA ARG A 54 14.08 21.46 -18.28
C ARG A 54 14.43 22.88 -17.84
N ARG A 55 14.34 23.19 -16.54
CA ARG A 55 14.60 24.54 -16.03
C ARG A 55 16.08 24.82 -15.76
N PHE A 56 16.81 23.80 -15.30
CA PHE A 56 18.18 23.93 -14.79
C PHE A 56 19.24 23.21 -15.64
N HIS A 57 18.86 22.50 -16.71
CA HIS A 57 19.76 21.79 -17.62
C HIS A 57 20.77 20.87 -16.91
N ALA A 58 20.31 20.15 -15.89
CA ALA A 58 21.16 19.39 -14.97
C ALA A 58 21.50 17.96 -15.42
N ASN A 59 21.43 17.66 -16.73
CA ASN A 59 21.88 16.39 -17.34
C ASN A 59 21.48 15.09 -16.58
N GLY A 60 20.21 14.93 -16.23
CA GLY A 60 19.66 13.73 -15.58
C GLY A 60 19.71 13.74 -14.06
N ILE A 61 20.50 14.62 -13.43
CA ILE A 61 20.75 14.56 -11.98
C ILE A 61 19.50 14.97 -11.19
N LEU A 62 18.84 16.05 -11.60
CA LEU A 62 17.64 16.54 -10.90
C LEU A 62 16.48 15.55 -11.05
N MET A 63 16.38 14.87 -12.18
CA MET A 63 15.41 13.80 -12.38
C MET A 63 15.68 12.62 -11.45
N ALA A 64 16.91 12.12 -11.40
CA ALA A 64 17.28 11.02 -10.51
C ALA A 64 17.02 11.36 -9.03
N VAL A 65 17.43 12.56 -8.59
CA VAL A 65 17.22 13.03 -7.22
C VAL A 65 15.73 13.16 -6.91
N SER A 66 14.92 13.70 -7.83
CA SER A 66 13.47 13.82 -7.63
C SER A 66 12.80 12.45 -7.49
N VAL A 67 13.13 11.50 -8.37
CA VAL A 67 12.59 10.13 -8.28
C VAL A 67 12.97 9.49 -6.94
N LEU A 68 14.22 9.61 -6.50
CA LEU A 68 14.66 9.09 -5.21
C LEU A 68 13.91 9.74 -4.03
N PHE A 69 13.71 11.05 -4.07
CA PHE A 69 13.02 11.78 -3.00
C PHE A 69 11.56 11.32 -2.85
N PHE A 70 10.85 11.17 -3.98
CA PHE A 70 9.48 10.67 -3.98
C PHE A 70 9.40 9.19 -3.59
N MET A 71 10.37 8.36 -3.99
CA MET A 71 10.45 6.96 -3.55
C MET A 71 10.62 6.84 -2.04
N ILE A 72 11.48 7.67 -1.42
CA ILE A 72 11.64 7.72 0.04
C ILE A 72 10.33 8.16 0.70
N GLY A 73 9.63 9.13 0.12
CA GLY A 73 8.29 9.54 0.55
C GLY A 73 7.28 8.38 0.54
N ALA A 74 7.27 7.59 -0.55
CA ALA A 74 6.43 6.40 -0.67
C ALA A 74 6.73 5.37 0.44
N PHE A 75 8.01 5.09 0.69
CA PHE A 75 8.43 4.20 1.78
C PHE A 75 7.93 4.68 3.14
N ARG A 76 8.05 5.99 3.43
CA ARG A 76 7.56 6.56 4.69
C ARG A 76 6.05 6.41 4.85
N GLU A 77 5.31 6.64 3.78
CA GLU A 77 3.85 6.55 3.78
C GLU A 77 3.37 5.10 3.95
N ILE A 78 4.00 4.17 3.24
CA ILE A 78 3.76 2.73 3.38
C ILE A 78 4.06 2.27 4.82
N PHE A 79 5.18 2.71 5.41
CA PHE A 79 5.54 2.35 6.77
C PHE A 79 4.54 2.90 7.81
N THR A 80 4.03 4.11 7.56
CA THR A 80 2.97 4.73 8.38
C THR A 80 1.65 3.96 8.24
N MET A 81 1.33 3.53 7.03
CA MET A 81 0.13 2.75 6.73
C MET A 81 0.18 1.37 7.42
N ILE A 82 1.34 0.71 7.40
CA ILE A 82 1.59 -0.55 8.10
C ILE A 82 1.49 -0.38 9.62
N LYS A 83 2.03 0.71 10.18
CA LYS A 83 1.97 0.99 11.63
C LYS A 83 0.57 1.35 12.16
N ARG A 84 -0.36 1.78 11.31
CA ARG A 84 -1.72 2.16 11.70
C ARG A 84 -2.70 0.97 11.75
N LEU A 85 -2.25 -0.24 11.42
CA LEU A 85 -3.03 -1.49 11.56
C LEU A 85 -2.77 -2.19 12.88
#